data_AF-A0A2X3GUI3-F1
#
_entry.id   AF-A0A2X3GUI3-F1
#
_cell.length_a   1.000
_cell.length_b   1.000
_cell.length_c   1.000
_cell.angle_alpha   90.00
_cell.angle_beta   90.00
_cell.angle_gamma   90.00
#
_symmetry.space_group_name_H-M   'P 1'
#
loop_
_entity.id
_entity.type
_entity.pdbx_description
1 polymer ?
#
loop_
_entity_poly.entity_id
_entity_poly.type
_entity_poly.pdbx_seq_one_letter_code
_entity_poly.pdbx_strand_id
1 'polypeptide(L)'
;MATSYGIDLGISATTLILILLVTQLIAFPFTILYGFFAKKWGAKCMILVAIIIYLIICIYAVFMDTVVDFWILAILVGTSQGGIQALSRSFYGKIIPKERSNEFYGFYNIFGKFSAIIGPALLGVITQLTGNTSYGVASLIVLFIIGGTLFLFVREKEI
;
A
#
# COMPACT_ATOMS: atom_id res chain seq x y z
N MET A 1 12.71 2.25 1.75
CA MET A 1 12.43 1.29 0.66
C MET A 1 12.61 1.91 -0.71
N ALA A 2 11.95 3.03 -1.03
CA ALA A 2 12.19 3.73 -2.30
C ALA A 2 13.66 4.13 -2.51
N THR A 3 14.35 4.51 -1.43
CA THR A 3 15.74 4.99 -1.47
C THR A 3 16.74 3.96 -1.98
N SER A 4 16.61 2.68 -1.63
CA SER A 4 17.50 1.62 -2.15
C SER A 4 17.20 1.32 -3.61
N TYR A 5 15.92 1.17 -3.99
CA TYR A 5 15.49 0.92 -5.37
C TYR A 5 15.95 2.01 -6.35
N GLY A 6 15.86 3.28 -5.96
CA GLY A 6 16.28 4.38 -6.85
C GLY A 6 17.80 4.55 -6.94
N ILE A 7 18.57 4.23 -5.89
CA ILE A 7 20.04 4.29 -5.96
C ILE A 7 20.57 3.23 -6.92
N ASP A 8 20.00 2.01 -6.93
CA ASP A 8 20.34 0.95 -7.89
C ASP A 8 20.03 1.32 -9.35
N LEU A 9 19.02 2.17 -9.59
CA LEU A 9 18.66 2.70 -10.90
C LEU A 9 19.48 3.95 -11.31
N GLY A 10 20.44 4.39 -10.50
CA GLY A 10 21.21 5.62 -10.74
C GLY A 10 20.44 6.92 -10.49
N ILE A 11 19.32 6.87 -9.78
CA ILE A 11 18.51 8.04 -9.41
C ILE A 11 19.21 8.79 -8.27
N SER A 12 19.50 10.07 -8.48
CA SER A 12 20.04 10.96 -7.44
C SER A 12 19.12 10.97 -6.21
N ALA A 13 19.72 10.95 -5.01
CA ALA A 13 18.98 10.97 -3.74
C ALA A 13 17.96 12.13 -3.69
N THR A 14 18.27 13.27 -4.32
CA THR A 14 17.35 14.41 -4.47
C THR A 14 16.09 14.04 -5.23
N THR A 15 16.21 13.35 -6.36
CA THR A 15 15.06 12.92 -7.18
C THR A 15 14.20 11.90 -6.44
N LEU A 16 14.82 10.99 -5.69
CA LEU A 16 14.11 10.05 -4.81
C LEU A 16 13.28 10.77 -3.74
N ILE A 17 13.87 11.76 -3.07
CA ILE A 17 13.16 12.58 -2.08
C ILE A 17 12.00 13.35 -2.74
N LEU A 18 12.22 13.92 -3.93
CA LEU A 18 11.16 14.61 -4.68
C LEU A 18 10.00 13.67 -5.02
N ILE A 19 10.30 12.46 -5.50
CA ILE A 19 9.28 11.44 -5.81
C ILE A 19 8.45 11.12 -4.57
N LEU A 20 9.12 10.87 -3.43
CA LEU A 20 8.45 10.58 -2.16
C LEU A 20 7.54 11.74 -1.69
N LEU A 21 7.99 12.98 -1.88
CA LEU A 21 7.21 14.16 -1.55
C LEU A 21 5.99 14.29 -2.47
N VAL A 22 6.18 14.13 -3.77
CA VAL A 22 5.11 14.20 -4.77
C VAL A 22 4.05 13.12 -4.51
N THR A 23 4.45 11.88 -4.19
CA THR A 23 3.50 10.83 -3.79
C THR A 23 2.61 11.26 -2.65
N GLN A 24 3.16 11.94 -1.64
CA GLN A 24 2.39 12.37 -0.48
C GLN A 24 1.42 13.49 -0.81
N LEU A 25 1.81 14.42 -1.69
CA LEU A 25 0.93 15.48 -2.20
C LEU A 25 -0.23 14.93 -3.03
N ILE A 26 0.03 13.91 -3.85
CA ILE A 26 -1.00 13.24 -4.66
C ILE A 26 -1.91 12.40 -3.76
N ALA A 27 -1.37 11.76 -2.72
CA ALA A 27 -2.16 10.92 -1.82
C ALA A 27 -3.28 11.70 -1.12
N PHE A 28 -3.06 12.98 -0.79
CA PHE A 28 -4.04 13.79 -0.07
C PHE A 28 -5.39 13.96 -0.81
N PRO A 29 -5.46 14.53 -2.04
CA PRO A 29 -6.73 14.68 -2.76
C PRO A 29 -7.36 13.33 -3.10
N PHE A 30 -6.55 12.31 -3.41
CA PHE A 30 -7.08 10.98 -3.71
C PHE A 30 -7.67 10.28 -2.49
N THR A 31 -7.15 10.55 -1.28
CA THR A 31 -7.76 10.05 -0.04
C THR A 31 -9.20 10.51 0.09
N ILE A 32 -9.44 11.79 -0.20
CA ILE A 32 -10.78 12.40 -0.16
C ILE A 32 -11.66 11.76 -1.23
N LEU A 33 -11.16 11.60 -2.45
CA LEU A 33 -11.88 10.98 -3.57
C LEU A 33 -12.29 9.54 -3.26
N TYR A 34 -11.37 8.72 -2.74
CA TYR A 34 -11.67 7.36 -2.29
C TYR A 34 -12.70 7.33 -1.15
N GLY A 35 -12.65 8.31 -0.24
CA GLY A 35 -13.66 8.48 0.80
C GLY A 35 -15.06 8.75 0.23
N PHE A 36 -15.17 9.57 -0.81
CA PHE A 36 -16.44 9.80 -1.52
C PHE A 36 -16.95 8.54 -2.21
N PHE A 37 -16.08 7.82 -2.93
CA PHE A 37 -16.47 6.57 -3.60
C PHE A 37 -16.86 5.46 -2.61
N ALA A 38 -16.19 5.37 -1.48
CA ALA A 38 -16.52 4.41 -0.43
C ALA A 38 -17.87 4.67 0.24
N LYS A 39 -18.36 5.92 0.26
CA LYS A 39 -19.74 6.21 0.72
C LYS A 39 -20.79 5.62 -0.23
N LYS A 40 -20.50 5.53 -1.53
CA LYS A 40 -21.44 5.01 -2.55
C LYS A 40 -21.35 3.50 -2.75
N TRP A 41 -20.13 2.94 -2.79
CA TRP A 41 -19.90 1.52 -3.10
C TRP A 41 -19.52 0.64 -1.91
N GLY A 42 -19.44 1.24 -0.71
CA GLY A 42 -18.98 0.55 0.50
C GLY A 42 -17.46 0.57 0.65
N ALA A 43 -17.00 0.57 1.90
CA ALA A 43 -15.58 0.60 2.21
C ALA A 43 -14.88 -0.72 1.86
N LYS A 44 -15.57 -1.86 2.03
CA LYS A 44 -15.03 -3.19 1.67
C LYS A 44 -14.69 -3.28 0.18
N CYS A 45 -15.62 -2.90 -0.69
CA CYS A 45 -15.41 -2.92 -2.15
C CYS A 45 -14.23 -2.04 -2.55
N MET A 46 -14.15 -0.82 -2.02
CA MET A 46 -13.05 0.10 -2.33
C MET A 46 -11.69 -0.39 -1.85
N ILE A 47 -11.62 -1.07 -0.69
CA ILE A 47 -10.38 -1.68 -0.20
C ILE A 47 -9.95 -2.83 -1.13
N LEU A 48 -10.88 -3.67 -1.58
CA LEU A 48 -10.60 -4.75 -2.54
C LEU A 48 -10.12 -4.21 -3.90
N VAL A 49 -10.77 -3.16 -4.42
CA VAL A 49 -10.33 -2.49 -5.65
C VAL A 49 -8.91 -1.94 -5.48
N ALA A 50 -8.61 -1.31 -4.34
CA ALA A 50 -7.27 -0.81 -4.07
C ALA A 50 -6.22 -1.95 -4.03
N ILE A 51 -6.55 -3.11 -3.42
CA ILE A 51 -5.66 -4.28 -3.44
C ILE A 51 -5.40 -4.76 -4.87
N ILE A 52 -6.42 -4.79 -5.74
CA ILE A 52 -6.26 -5.15 -7.15
C ILE A 52 -5.36 -4.15 -7.87
N ILE A 53 -5.54 -2.85 -7.63
CA ILE A 53 -4.68 -1.81 -8.20
C ILE A 53 -3.23 -2.01 -7.74
N TYR A 54 -3.01 -2.31 -6.46
CA TYR A 54 -1.67 -2.62 -5.93
C TYR A 54 -1.04 -3.86 -6.56
N LEU A 55 -1.82 -4.89 -6.85
CA LEU A 55 -1.33 -6.07 -7.57
C LEU A 55 -0.85 -5.69 -8.98
N ILE A 56 -1.62 -4.89 -9.71
CA ILE A 56 -1.25 -4.40 -11.05
C ILE A 56 0.02 -3.56 -10.99
N ILE A 57 0.11 -2.66 -10.00
CA ILE A 57 1.29 -1.83 -9.74
C ILE A 57 2.53 -2.69 -9.49
N CYS A 58 2.42 -3.73 -8.65
CA CYS A 58 3.52 -4.63 -8.37
C CYS A 58 3.94 -5.46 -9.60
N ILE A 59 2.99 -5.91 -10.42
CA ILE A 59 3.31 -6.61 -11.68
C ILE A 59 4.04 -5.65 -12.64
N TYR A 60 3.56 -4.42 -12.79
CA TYR A 60 4.20 -3.42 -13.62
C TYR A 60 5.62 -3.07 -13.14
N ALA A 61 5.85 -3.05 -11.83
CA ALA A 61 7.18 -2.83 -11.25
C ALA A 61 8.21 -3.90 -11.60
N VAL A 62 7.79 -5.11 -11.97
CA VAL A 62 8.72 -6.17 -12.39
C VAL A 62 9.34 -5.90 -13.76
N PHE A 63 8.59 -5.25 -14.65
CA PHE A 63 9.00 -4.93 -16.03
C PHE A 63 9.62 -3.53 -16.15
N MET A 64 10.09 -2.97 -15.04
CA MET A 64 10.49 -1.58 -14.95
C MET A 64 11.98 -1.43 -15.25
N ASP A 65 12.30 -0.81 -16.40
CA ASP A 65 13.69 -0.62 -16.84
C ASP A 65 14.15 0.86 -16.77
N THR A 66 13.22 1.83 -16.67
CA THR A 66 13.56 3.26 -16.75
C THR A 66 13.14 4.09 -15.53
N VAL A 67 13.80 5.24 -15.35
CA VAL A 67 13.48 6.24 -14.31
C VAL A 67 12.07 6.83 -14.50
N VAL A 68 11.59 6.92 -15.75
CA VAL A 68 10.24 7.43 -16.06
C VAL A 68 9.18 6.47 -15.54
N ASP A 69 9.40 5.16 -15.71
CA ASP A 69 8.47 4.15 -15.19
C ASP A 69 8.36 4.24 -13.67
N PHE A 70 9.47 4.54 -12.96
CA PHE A 70 9.47 4.73 -11.51
C PHE A 70 8.62 5.93 -11.08
N TRP A 71 8.63 7.03 -11.85
CA TRP A 71 7.77 8.18 -11.61
C TRP A 71 6.29 7.85 -11.79
N ILE A 72 5.95 7.12 -12.86
CA ILE A 72 4.58 6.66 -13.12
C ILE A 72 4.11 5.77 -11.97
N LEU A 73 4.95 4.83 -11.54
CA LEU A 73 4.70 3.94 -10.41
C LEU A 73 4.46 4.71 -9.12
N ALA A 74 5.29 5.69 -8.81
CA ALA A 74 5.13 6.52 -7.63
C ALA A 74 3.79 7.26 -7.68
N ILE A 75 3.43 7.89 -8.80
CA ILE A 75 2.13 8.55 -8.95
C ILE A 75 0.98 7.57 -8.71
N LEU A 76 1.00 6.40 -9.36
CA LEU A 76 -0.02 5.36 -9.19
C LEU A 76 -0.15 4.89 -7.75
N VAL A 77 0.99 4.63 -7.08
CA VAL A 77 1.02 4.27 -5.66
C VAL A 77 0.43 5.40 -4.81
N GLY A 78 0.82 6.65 -5.06
CA GLY A 78 0.31 7.82 -4.35
C GLY A 78 -1.21 7.94 -4.41
N THR A 79 -1.80 7.73 -5.60
CA THR A 79 -3.27 7.78 -5.77
C THR A 79 -4.01 6.74 -4.93
N SER A 80 -3.44 5.55 -4.73
CA SER A 80 -4.08 4.45 -4.00
C SER A 80 -3.72 4.44 -2.51
N GLN A 81 -2.52 4.91 -2.16
CA GLN A 81 -1.93 4.84 -0.82
C GLN A 81 -2.71 5.64 0.20
N GLY A 82 -3.12 6.85 -0.15
CA GLY A 82 -3.91 7.68 0.76
C GLY A 82 -5.31 7.10 1.02
N GLY A 83 -5.98 6.68 -0.06
CA GLY A 83 -7.33 6.12 -0.02
C GLY A 83 -7.42 4.84 0.80
N ILE A 84 -6.59 3.84 0.51
CA ILE A 84 -6.66 2.55 1.20
C ILE A 84 -6.36 2.68 2.69
N GLN A 85 -5.42 3.54 3.08
CA GLN A 85 -5.04 3.73 4.48
C GLN A 85 -6.18 4.37 5.29
N ALA A 86 -6.83 5.39 4.73
CA ALA A 86 -7.97 6.03 5.39
C ALA A 86 -9.19 5.09 5.46
N LEU A 87 -9.48 4.37 4.38
CA LEU A 87 -10.59 3.43 4.32
C LEU A 87 -10.41 2.23 5.25
N SER A 88 -9.21 1.64 5.29
CA SER A 88 -8.89 0.55 6.22
C SER A 88 -9.15 0.95 7.66
N ARG A 89 -8.67 2.14 8.07
CA ARG A 89 -8.88 2.65 9.43
C ARG A 89 -10.35 2.92 9.73
N SER A 90 -11.08 3.55 8.80
CA SER A 90 -12.52 3.83 8.96
C SER A 90 -13.35 2.55 9.01
N PHE A 91 -13.05 1.57 8.16
CA PHE A 91 -13.71 0.28 8.11
C PHE A 91 -13.50 -0.51 9.40
N TYR A 92 -12.26 -0.57 9.89
CA TYR A 92 -11.95 -1.20 11.16
C TYR A 92 -12.71 -0.54 12.32
N GLY A 93 -12.78 0.79 12.33
CA GLY A 93 -13.56 1.56 13.30
C GLY A 93 -15.06 1.27 13.30
N LYS A 94 -15.64 0.81 12.18
CA LYS A 94 -17.06 0.42 12.09
C LYS A 94 -17.33 -0.98 12.66
N ILE A 95 -16.34 -1.87 12.66
CA ILE A 95 -16.51 -3.27 13.06
C ILE A 95 -16.26 -3.47 14.55
N ILE A 96 -15.39 -2.67 15.16
CA ILE A 96 -14.99 -2.84 16.55
C ILE A 96 -16.07 -2.40 17.55
N PRO A 97 -16.20 -3.08 18.71
CA PRO A 97 -17.14 -2.69 19.75
C PRO A 97 -16.75 -1.34 20.39
N LYS A 98 -17.74 -0.47 20.59
CA LYS A 98 -17.51 0.89 21.11
C LYS A 98 -16.93 0.88 22.52
N GLU A 99 -17.30 -0.08 23.37
CA GLU A 99 -16.81 -0.13 24.76
C GLU A 99 -15.32 -0.44 24.86
N ARG A 100 -14.72 -1.09 23.83
CA ARG A 100 -13.31 -1.51 23.83
C ARG A 100 -12.52 -0.98 22.63
N SER A 101 -13.01 0.08 21.99
CA SER A 101 -12.43 0.66 20.77
C SER A 101 -10.92 0.92 20.90
N ASN A 102 -10.48 1.43 22.05
CA ASN A 102 -9.06 1.73 22.29
C ASN A 102 -8.16 0.48 22.27
N GLU A 103 -8.61 -0.65 22.83
CA GLU A 103 -7.83 -1.90 22.84
C GLU A 103 -7.69 -2.46 21.42
N PHE A 104 -8.79 -2.48 20.65
CA PHE A 104 -8.78 -2.95 19.27
C PHE A 104 -7.95 -2.06 18.35
N TYR A 105 -7.99 -0.73 18.51
CA TYR A 105 -7.11 0.19 17.79
C TYR A 105 -5.64 0.04 18.22
N GLY A 106 -5.39 -0.34 19.49
CA GLY A 106 -4.07 -0.73 19.97
C GLY A 106 -3.50 -1.90 19.15
N PHE A 107 -4.28 -2.98 19.00
CA PHE A 107 -3.89 -4.11 18.15
C PHE A 107 -3.69 -3.70 16.69
N TYR A 108 -4.60 -2.91 16.11
CA TYR A 108 -4.46 -2.40 14.74
C TYR A 108 -3.14 -1.63 14.54
N ASN A 109 -2.77 -0.78 15.50
CA ASN A 109 -1.53 -0.02 15.44
C ASN A 109 -0.29 -0.93 15.55
N ILE A 110 -0.34 -1.96 16.39
CA ILE A 110 0.73 -2.95 16.51
C ILE A 110 0.93 -3.67 15.17
N PHE A 111 -0.14 -4.19 14.55
CA PHE A 111 -0.06 -4.83 13.23
C PHE A 111 0.43 -3.87 12.13
N GLY A 112 0.02 -2.60 12.18
CA GLY A 112 0.52 -1.57 11.28
C GLY A 112 2.03 -1.37 11.38
N LYS A 113 2.57 -1.34 12.62
CA LYS A 113 4.02 -1.24 12.85
C LYS A 113 4.77 -2.49 12.38
N PHE A 114 4.22 -3.68 12.63
CA PHE A 114 4.82 -4.92 12.12
C PHE A 114 4.83 -4.94 10.58
N SER A 115 3.76 -4.50 9.93
CA SER A 115 3.70 -4.39 8.47
C SER A 115 4.79 -3.46 7.92
N ALA A 116 5.04 -2.32 8.60
CA ALA A 116 6.10 -1.39 8.25
C ALA A 116 7.52 -1.95 8.41
N ILE A 117 7.70 -3.04 9.16
CA ILE A 117 8.98 -3.75 9.32
C ILE A 117 9.09 -4.92 8.35
N ILE A 118 8.05 -5.76 8.27
CA ILE A 118 8.01 -6.98 7.46
C ILE A 118 8.11 -6.65 5.97
N GLY A 119 7.41 -5.61 5.48
CA GLY A 119 7.46 -5.22 4.07
C GLY A 119 8.88 -4.91 3.58
N PRO A 120 9.59 -3.94 4.20
CA PRO A 120 11.00 -3.67 3.88
C PRO A 120 11.93 -4.84 4.11
N ALA A 121 11.73 -5.61 5.19
CA ALA A 121 12.58 -6.77 5.48
C ALA A 121 12.45 -7.83 4.38
N LEU A 122 11.23 -8.14 3.93
CA LEU A 122 10.98 -9.11 2.88
C LEU A 122 11.59 -8.63 1.55
N LEU A 123 11.34 -7.38 1.16
CA LEU A 123 11.94 -6.80 -0.04
C LEU A 123 13.47 -6.86 0.04
N GLY A 124 14.06 -6.45 1.16
CA GLY A 124 15.51 -6.45 1.36
C GLY A 124 16.13 -7.84 1.25
N VAL A 125 15.53 -8.84 1.90
CA VAL A 125 15.99 -10.24 1.86
C VAL A 125 15.89 -10.80 0.44
N ILE A 126 14.76 -10.60 -0.24
CA ILE A 126 14.57 -11.14 -1.60
C ILE A 126 15.48 -10.41 -2.60
N THR A 127 15.66 -9.10 -2.49
CA THR A 127 16.61 -8.34 -3.32
C THR A 127 18.03 -8.82 -3.09
N GLN A 128 18.44 -9.06 -1.84
CA GLN A 128 19.80 -9.53 -1.53
C GLN A 128 20.07 -10.94 -2.06
N LEU A 129 19.07 -11.82 -2.03
CA LEU A 129 19.17 -13.18 -2.56
C LEU A 129 19.13 -13.22 -4.10
N THR A 130 18.27 -12.41 -4.71
CA THR A 130 18.04 -12.44 -6.17
C THR A 130 19.00 -11.52 -6.93
N GLY A 131 19.62 -10.55 -6.25
CA GLY A 131 20.48 -9.53 -6.85
C GLY A 131 19.73 -8.50 -7.70
N ASN A 132 18.39 -8.56 -7.75
CA ASN A 132 17.56 -7.67 -8.56
C ASN A 132 16.33 -7.21 -7.76
N THR A 133 16.20 -5.89 -7.66
CA THR A 133 15.20 -5.22 -6.83
C THR A 133 13.77 -5.42 -7.33
N SER A 134 13.57 -5.65 -8.64
CA SER A 134 12.26 -5.94 -9.25
C SER A 134 11.63 -7.21 -8.66
N TYR A 135 12.43 -8.26 -8.43
CA TYR A 135 11.96 -9.48 -7.76
C TYR A 135 11.67 -9.26 -6.27
N GLY A 136 12.39 -8.33 -5.63
CA GLY A 136 12.08 -7.86 -4.29
C GLY A 136 10.68 -7.24 -4.20
N VAL A 137 10.29 -6.41 -5.17
CA VAL A 137 8.94 -5.84 -5.25
C VAL A 137 7.90 -6.91 -5.59
N ALA A 138 8.23 -7.87 -6.45
CA ALA A 138 7.35 -9.00 -6.76
C ALA A 138 6.96 -9.82 -5.51
N SER A 139 7.84 -9.92 -4.52
CA SER A 139 7.53 -10.61 -3.25
C SER A 139 6.32 -10.00 -2.52
N LEU A 140 6.06 -8.70 -2.70
CA LEU A 140 4.91 -8.01 -2.11
C LEU A 140 3.58 -8.47 -2.72
N ILE A 141 3.58 -8.99 -3.96
CA ILE A 141 2.39 -9.59 -4.60
C ILE A 141 1.84 -10.70 -3.71
N VAL A 142 2.71 -11.53 -3.14
CA VAL A 142 2.31 -12.64 -2.26
C VAL A 142 1.60 -12.09 -1.02
N LEU A 143 2.12 -11.01 -0.41
CA LEU A 143 1.48 -10.35 0.73
C LEU A 143 0.11 -9.75 0.36
N PHE A 144 0.00 -9.12 -0.81
CA PHE A 144 -1.27 -8.57 -1.29
C PHE A 144 -2.31 -9.65 -1.61
N ILE A 145 -1.90 -10.78 -2.18
CA ILE A 145 -2.80 -11.92 -2.43
C ILE A 145 -3.28 -12.49 -1.11
N ILE A 146 -2.39 -12.78 -0.16
CA ILE A 146 -2.76 -13.31 1.16
C ILE A 146 -3.70 -12.33 1.88
N GLY A 147 -3.34 -11.04 1.91
CA GLY A 147 -4.15 -10.00 2.53
C GLY A 147 -5.52 -9.84 1.87
N GLY A 148 -5.58 -9.87 0.54
CA GLY A 148 -6.82 -9.79 -0.22
C GLY A 148 -7.72 -11.00 -0.01
N THR A 149 -7.17 -12.22 -0.05
CA THR A 149 -7.91 -13.45 0.23
C THR A 149 -8.48 -13.44 1.65
N LEU A 150 -7.67 -13.09 2.66
CA LEU A 150 -8.16 -12.96 4.04
C LEU A 150 -9.25 -11.89 4.18
N PHE A 151 -9.11 -10.77 3.47
CA PHE A 151 -10.09 -9.69 3.51
C PHE A 151 -11.43 -10.06 2.86
N LEU A 152 -11.43 -10.95 1.85
CA LEU A 152 -12.67 -11.48 1.27
C LEU A 152 -13.53 -12.22 2.31
N PHE A 153 -12.90 -12.95 3.24
CA PHE A 153 -13.58 -13.67 4.32
C PHE A 153 -14.18 -12.76 5.39
N VAL A 154 -13.80 -11.47 5.44
CA VAL A 154 -14.37 -10.51 6.38
C VAL A 154 -15.80 -10.16 5.95
N ARG A 155 -16.80 -10.62 6.70
CA ARG A 155 -18.20 -10.23 6.49
C ARG A 155 -18.42 -8.81 7.00
N GLU A 156 -18.94 -7.93 6.14
CA GLU A 156 -19.55 -6.69 6.58
C GLU A 156 -20.76 -7.06 7.45
N LYS A 157 -20.78 -6.57 8.71
CA LYS A 157 -22.06 -6.40 9.39
C LYS A 157 -22.67 -5.14 8.77
N GLU A 158 -23.61 -5.32 7.87
CA GLU A 158 -24.60 -4.28 7.57
C GLU A 158 -25.26 -3.92 8.90
N ILE A 159 -25.06 -2.69 9.34
CA ILE A 159 -25.77 -2.08 10.47
C ILE A 159 -26.96 -1.34 9.88
#